data_AF-A0A7V0ZA52-F1
#
_entry.id   AF-A0A7V0ZA52-F1
#
_cell.length_a   1.000
_cell.length_b   1.000
_cell.length_c   1.000
_cell.angle_alpha   90.00
_cell.angle_beta   90.00
_cell.angle_gamma   90.00
#
_symmetry.space_group_name_H-M   'P 1'
#
loop_
_entity.id
_entity.type
_entity.pdbx_description
1 polymer ?
#
loop_
_entity_poly.entity_id
_entity_poly.type
_entity_poly.pdbx_seq_one_letter_code
_entity_poly.pdbx_strand_id
1 'polypeptide(L)'
;MKRRKWTIRIFLTMLATVMPLSGCGKDPKAKTLDYQIKKVFGMDSETPTEMAAGAFDETDPDVRRTAIEKLSHKKWALREPYLKRFATLTNPKLEEDPSVRAVAVRTLGKAGDTKYHPQIITALDDPSSVVRWDAAKVLNNMPTDKAVQKLQWLAIRKAEPVDVRAAAAGALRHYRTDPVYKTLLRCLDDENFTVRAAAHESLVFLTGRDRGFLPEKWAQSPDQIGKETLPEPVIRYKKRPWWDWMKTTKETEEVAAPGTEKKEKRPWWDWFGKKESKKKKSTTLGKNTAKQTGGVK
;
A
#
# COMPACT_ATOMS: atom_id res chain seq x y z
N MET A 1 -13.82 -62.09 33.08
CA MET A 1 -13.28 -60.71 33.19
C MET A 1 -11.75 -60.71 33.23
N LYS A 2 -11.05 -60.67 32.08
CA LYS A 2 -9.56 -60.59 32.06
C LYS A 2 -8.95 -60.15 30.71
N ARG A 3 -9.62 -59.27 29.95
CA ARG A 3 -9.12 -58.79 28.64
C ARG A 3 -9.21 -57.26 28.43
N ARG A 4 -9.22 -56.46 29.51
CA ARG A 4 -9.30 -54.98 29.43
C ARG A 4 -8.11 -54.23 30.04
N LYS A 5 -7.07 -54.91 30.54
CA LYS A 5 -5.90 -54.27 31.17
C LYS A 5 -4.63 -54.24 30.31
N TRP A 6 -4.64 -54.83 29.11
CA TRP A 6 -3.44 -54.92 28.26
C TRP A 6 -3.35 -53.85 27.17
N THR A 7 -4.45 -53.21 26.79
CA THR A 7 -4.45 -52.15 25.76
C THR A 7 -4.06 -50.77 26.29
N ILE A 8 -4.20 -50.51 27.60
CA ILE A 8 -3.86 -49.21 28.22
C ILE A 8 -2.34 -49.07 28.48
N ARG A 9 -1.60 -50.19 28.58
CA ARG A 9 -0.16 -50.15 28.87
C ARG A 9 0.72 -49.91 27.64
N ILE A 10 0.23 -50.19 26.43
CA ILE A 10 0.99 -49.99 25.18
C ILE A 10 0.94 -48.51 24.73
N PHE A 11 -0.12 -47.77 25.06
CA PHE A 11 -0.22 -46.35 24.77
C PHE A 11 0.64 -45.45 25.67
N LEU A 12 1.01 -45.92 26.87
CA LEU A 12 1.83 -45.16 27.82
C LEU A 12 3.35 -45.41 27.66
N THR A 13 3.76 -46.44 26.92
CA THR A 13 5.19 -46.73 26.67
C THR A 13 5.70 -46.21 25.33
N MET A 14 4.82 -45.85 24.39
CA MET A 14 5.20 -45.14 23.14
C MET A 14 5.49 -43.65 23.36
N LEU A 15 5.17 -43.09 24.54
CA LEU A 15 5.39 -41.68 24.87
C LEU A 15 6.79 -41.39 25.46
N ALA A 16 7.63 -42.42 25.64
CA ALA A 16 8.92 -42.29 26.35
C ALA A 16 10.18 -42.52 25.48
N THR A 17 10.04 -42.78 24.17
CA THR A 17 11.19 -43.06 23.28
C THR A 17 11.19 -42.20 22.03
N VAL A 18 10.96 -40.89 22.19
CA VAL A 18 11.37 -39.90 21.19
C VAL A 18 12.13 -38.80 21.93
N MET A 19 13.35 -39.12 22.35
CA MET A 19 14.38 -38.10 22.57
C MET A 19 15.01 -37.79 21.22
N PRO A 20 14.79 -36.62 20.61
CA PRO A 20 15.64 -36.18 19.53
C PRO A 20 17.00 -35.78 20.12
N LEU A 21 18.04 -36.48 19.65
CA LEU A 21 19.44 -36.11 19.82
C LEU A 21 19.59 -34.62 19.47
N SER A 22 20.19 -33.90 20.42
CA SER A 22 20.37 -32.46 20.41
C SER A 22 21.16 -32.01 19.18
N GLY A 23 20.45 -31.47 18.18
CA GLY A 23 21.05 -30.53 17.24
C GLY A 23 21.33 -29.22 17.98
N CYS A 24 22.58 -28.76 17.90
CA CYS A 24 23.07 -27.54 18.53
C CYS A 24 22.42 -26.30 17.90
N GLY A 25 21.17 -26.00 18.27
CA GLY A 25 20.43 -24.81 17.89
C GLY A 25 20.38 -23.84 19.07
N LYS A 26 20.92 -22.63 18.90
CA LYS A 26 20.99 -21.55 19.89
C LYS A 26 19.63 -20.87 20.15
N ASP A 27 18.56 -21.63 20.32
CA ASP A 27 17.26 -21.07 20.66
C ASP A 27 16.83 -21.58 22.04
N PRO A 28 16.85 -20.74 23.11
CA PRO A 28 16.50 -21.17 24.45
C PRO A 28 15.05 -21.67 24.55
N LYS A 29 14.17 -21.27 23.61
CA LYS A 29 12.79 -21.76 23.50
C LYS A 29 12.70 -23.19 22.99
N ALA A 30 13.71 -23.68 22.25
CA ALA A 30 13.69 -25.02 21.66
C ALA A 30 13.72 -26.16 22.70
N LYS A 31 14.08 -25.84 23.95
CA LYS A 31 14.14 -26.80 25.07
C LYS A 31 12.85 -26.90 25.89
N THR A 32 11.86 -26.03 25.68
CA THR A 32 10.63 -26.09 26.47
C THR A 32 9.72 -27.23 25.97
N LEU A 33 9.07 -27.91 26.90
CA LEU A 33 8.11 -28.98 26.58
C LEU A 33 6.96 -28.44 25.72
N ASP A 34 6.51 -27.21 25.97
CA ASP A 34 5.51 -26.50 25.16
C ASP A 34 5.93 -26.36 23.70
N TYR A 35 7.18 -25.95 23.44
CA TYR A 35 7.72 -25.82 22.09
C TYR A 35 7.79 -27.18 21.37
N GLN A 36 8.24 -28.23 22.08
CA GLN A 36 8.31 -29.58 21.51
C GLN A 36 6.92 -30.12 21.19
N ILE A 37 5.93 -29.91 22.08
CA ILE A 37 4.53 -30.30 21.85
C ILE A 37 3.97 -29.56 20.63
N LYS A 38 4.10 -28.22 20.59
CA LYS A 38 3.59 -27.42 19.46
C LYS A 38 4.18 -27.86 18.13
N LYS A 39 5.49 -28.13 18.11
CA LYS A 39 6.20 -28.60 16.92
C LYS A 39 5.78 -30.00 16.46
N VAL A 40 5.59 -30.93 17.40
CA VAL A 40 5.16 -32.30 17.09
C VAL A 40 3.73 -32.34 16.54
N PHE A 41 2.85 -31.48 17.05
CA PHE A 41 1.45 -31.41 16.60
C PHE A 41 1.20 -30.40 15.48
N GLY A 42 2.24 -29.79 14.90
CA GLY A 42 2.11 -28.77 13.85
C GLY A 42 1.35 -27.51 14.30
N MET A 43 1.32 -27.26 15.61
CA MET A 43 0.75 -26.06 16.24
C MET A 43 1.78 -24.92 16.29
N ASP A 44 2.59 -24.77 15.24
CA ASP A 44 3.69 -23.80 15.16
C ASP A 44 3.22 -22.35 15.01
N SER A 45 1.94 -22.15 14.70
CA SER A 45 1.34 -20.82 14.64
C SER A 45 0.90 -20.39 16.03
N GLU A 46 1.53 -19.34 16.57
CA GLU A 46 1.04 -18.62 17.76
C GLU A 46 -0.48 -18.43 17.64
N THR A 47 -1.23 -18.77 18.69
CA THR A 47 -2.67 -18.52 18.71
C THR A 47 -2.95 -17.01 18.64
N PRO A 48 -4.13 -16.57 18.17
CA PRO A 48 -4.49 -15.15 18.18
C PRO A 48 -4.32 -14.48 19.55
N THR A 49 -4.59 -15.22 20.63
CA THR A 49 -4.41 -14.79 22.02
C THR A 49 -2.95 -14.64 22.40
N GLU A 50 -2.08 -15.60 22.04
CA GLU A 50 -0.64 -15.50 22.30
C GLU A 50 0.01 -14.35 21.50
N MET A 51 -0.41 -14.17 20.23
CA MET A 51 0.03 -13.02 19.43
C MET A 51 -0.41 -11.69 20.04
N ALA A 52 -1.62 -11.65 20.60
CA ALA A 52 -2.18 -10.45 21.20
C ALA A 52 -1.56 -10.13 22.56
N ALA A 53 -1.12 -11.13 23.33
CA ALA A 53 -0.64 -10.95 24.70
C ALA A 53 0.46 -9.87 24.81
N GLY A 54 1.43 -9.88 23.90
CA GLY A 54 2.50 -8.87 23.90
C GLY A 54 2.00 -7.43 23.69
N ALA A 55 0.87 -7.21 23.02
CA ALA A 55 0.31 -5.87 22.81
C ALA A 55 -0.29 -5.27 24.10
N PHE A 56 -0.43 -6.09 25.15
CA PHE A 56 -0.93 -5.70 26.47
C PHE A 56 0.17 -5.76 27.54
N ASP A 57 1.44 -5.96 27.16
CA ASP A 57 2.54 -5.98 28.11
C ASP A 57 2.68 -4.62 28.81
N GLU A 58 2.56 -4.58 30.13
CA GLU A 58 2.60 -3.33 30.91
C GLU A 58 4.03 -2.82 31.13
N THR A 59 5.02 -3.69 30.95
CA THR A 59 6.41 -3.44 31.38
C THR A 59 7.31 -2.98 30.24
N ASP A 60 7.15 -3.54 29.05
CA ASP A 60 8.10 -3.37 27.95
C ASP A 60 7.42 -2.76 26.71
N PRO A 61 7.72 -1.49 26.37
CA PRO A 61 7.18 -0.84 25.18
C PRO A 61 7.64 -1.49 23.87
N ASP A 62 8.82 -2.10 23.80
CA ASP A 62 9.30 -2.77 22.60
C ASP A 62 8.54 -4.07 22.34
N VAL A 63 8.18 -4.80 23.40
CA VAL A 63 7.27 -5.95 23.32
C VAL A 63 5.90 -5.50 22.80
N ARG A 64 5.34 -4.43 23.37
CA ARG A 64 4.07 -3.84 22.90
C ARG A 64 4.14 -3.47 21.42
N ARG A 65 5.13 -2.67 21.04
CA ARG A 65 5.33 -2.19 19.66
C ARG A 65 5.45 -3.35 18.69
N THR A 66 6.28 -4.33 19.00
CA THR A 66 6.53 -5.50 18.13
C THR A 66 5.27 -6.37 18.00
N ALA A 67 4.53 -6.56 19.08
CA ALA A 67 3.27 -7.28 19.05
C ALA A 67 2.22 -6.55 18.19
N ILE A 68 2.04 -5.24 18.36
CA ILE A 68 1.11 -4.45 17.53
C ILE A 68 1.53 -4.49 16.06
N GLU A 69 2.82 -4.34 15.75
CA GLU A 69 3.34 -4.44 14.39
C GLU A 69 2.99 -5.80 13.78
N LYS A 70 3.26 -6.90 14.49
CA LYS A 70 2.90 -8.26 14.06
C LYS A 70 1.39 -8.41 13.82
N LEU A 71 0.57 -7.94 14.76
CA LEU A 71 -0.90 -7.99 14.65
C LEU A 71 -1.39 -7.17 13.45
N SER A 72 -0.75 -6.05 13.11
CA SER A 72 -1.13 -5.23 11.96
C SER A 72 -1.09 -6.01 10.65
N HIS A 73 -0.28 -7.08 10.54
CA HIS A 73 -0.19 -7.93 9.35
C HIS A 73 -1.22 -9.07 9.35
N LYS A 74 -2.03 -9.19 10.40
CA LYS A 74 -3.09 -10.20 10.52
C LYS A 74 -4.45 -9.57 10.26
N LYS A 75 -5.13 -10.00 9.20
CA LYS A 75 -6.47 -9.49 8.84
C LYS A 75 -7.50 -9.62 9.96
N TRP A 76 -7.42 -10.70 10.75
CA TRP A 76 -8.34 -10.91 11.87
C TRP A 76 -8.11 -9.95 13.04
N ALA A 77 -6.94 -9.29 13.11
CA ALA A 77 -6.59 -8.29 14.13
C ALA A 77 -6.87 -6.84 13.67
N LEU A 78 -7.15 -6.61 12.38
CA LEU A 78 -7.57 -5.32 11.84
C LEU A 78 -9.09 -5.10 11.99
N ARG A 79 -9.63 -5.49 13.14
CA ARG A 79 -11.05 -5.33 13.51
C ARG A 79 -11.18 -5.25 15.03
N GLU A 80 -12.38 -4.93 15.49
CA GLU A 80 -12.69 -4.98 16.92
C GLU A 80 -12.50 -6.39 17.50
N PRO A 81 -12.04 -6.52 18.76
CA PRO A 81 -11.78 -5.45 19.75
C PRO A 81 -10.36 -4.85 19.68
N TYR A 82 -9.48 -5.36 18.81
CA TYR A 82 -8.07 -4.95 18.76
C TYR A 82 -7.90 -3.49 18.35
N LEU A 83 -8.65 -3.03 17.35
CA LEU A 83 -8.59 -1.64 16.91
C LEU A 83 -8.98 -0.66 18.01
N LYS A 84 -10.00 -0.96 18.83
CA LYS A 84 -10.33 -0.13 19.98
C LYS A 84 -9.17 -0.04 20.98
N ARG A 85 -8.41 -1.12 21.21
CA ARG A 85 -7.18 -1.06 22.01
C ARG A 85 -6.13 -0.18 21.36
N PHE A 86 -5.82 -0.38 20.08
CA PHE A 86 -4.82 0.44 19.39
C PHE A 86 -5.21 1.93 19.38
N ALA A 87 -6.50 2.23 19.24
CA ALA A 87 -7.03 3.59 19.36
C ALA A 87 -6.83 4.21 20.75
N THR A 88 -6.84 3.43 21.84
CA THR A 88 -6.46 3.96 23.15
C THR A 88 -4.97 4.26 23.26
N LEU A 89 -4.13 3.46 22.61
CA LEU A 89 -2.67 3.62 22.63
C LEU A 89 -2.18 4.81 21.80
N THR A 90 -3.00 5.42 20.95
CA THR A 90 -2.59 6.65 20.26
C THR A 90 -2.57 7.88 21.18
N ASN A 91 -3.12 7.77 22.40
CA ASN A 91 -3.18 8.88 23.34
C ASN A 91 -1.89 8.96 24.18
N PRO A 92 -1.11 10.05 24.12
CA PRO A 92 0.12 10.20 24.90
C PRO A 92 -0.07 10.18 26.41
N LYS A 93 -1.31 10.34 26.91
CA LYS A 93 -1.63 10.19 28.34
C LYS A 93 -1.77 8.73 28.78
N LEU A 94 -1.96 7.80 27.84
CA LEU A 94 -2.18 6.37 28.11
C LEU A 94 -1.01 5.51 27.65
N GLU A 95 -0.22 6.00 26.71
CA GLU A 95 0.98 5.34 26.20
C GLU A 95 2.10 6.37 26.07
N GLU A 96 3.12 6.24 26.92
CA GLU A 96 4.26 7.16 26.98
C GLU A 96 5.22 6.96 25.81
N ASP A 97 5.38 5.72 25.33
CA ASP A 97 6.36 5.42 24.30
C ASP A 97 5.86 5.85 22.90
N PRO A 98 6.55 6.79 22.22
CA PRO A 98 6.11 7.30 20.93
C PRO A 98 6.16 6.25 19.82
N SER A 99 7.01 5.23 19.93
CA SER A 99 7.12 4.16 18.93
C SER A 99 5.91 3.23 18.98
N VAL A 100 5.38 2.96 20.18
CA VAL A 100 4.11 2.25 20.39
C VAL A 100 2.94 3.07 19.84
N ARG A 101 2.89 4.39 20.12
CA ARG A 101 1.84 5.27 19.57
C ARG A 101 1.87 5.32 18.04
N ALA A 102 3.07 5.44 17.46
CA ALA A 102 3.28 5.49 16.02
C ALA A 102 2.76 4.21 15.33
N VAL A 103 3.13 3.02 15.85
CA VAL A 103 2.64 1.75 15.29
C VAL A 103 1.13 1.59 15.46
N ALA A 104 0.55 2.10 16.56
CA ALA A 104 -0.89 2.10 16.74
C ALA A 104 -1.59 2.96 15.67
N VAL A 105 -1.10 4.19 15.40
CA VAL A 105 -1.61 5.07 14.34
C VAL A 105 -1.52 4.39 12.97
N ARG A 106 -0.37 3.80 12.62
CA ARG A 106 -0.20 3.05 11.36
C ARG A 106 -1.17 1.88 11.26
N THR A 107 -1.40 1.17 12.36
CA THR A 107 -2.29 0.00 12.39
C THR A 107 -3.75 0.41 12.17
N LEU A 108 -4.19 1.52 12.78
CA LEU A 108 -5.52 2.10 12.51
C LEU A 108 -5.65 2.53 11.04
N GLY A 109 -4.63 3.17 10.49
CA GLY A 109 -4.59 3.56 9.08
C GLY A 109 -4.67 2.37 8.13
N LYS A 110 -3.97 1.28 8.45
CA LYS A 110 -3.99 0.03 7.68
C LYS A 110 -5.35 -0.67 7.73
N ALA A 111 -6.07 -0.56 8.85
CA ALA A 111 -7.42 -1.09 8.95
C ALA A 111 -8.40 -0.34 8.04
N GLY A 112 -8.15 0.95 7.77
CA GLY A 112 -8.98 1.75 6.86
C GLY A 112 -10.35 2.13 7.43
N ASP A 113 -10.57 1.92 8.73
CA ASP A 113 -11.85 2.22 9.39
C ASP A 113 -11.92 3.70 9.78
N THR A 114 -12.77 4.45 9.08
CA THR A 114 -12.94 5.91 9.23
C THR A 114 -13.47 6.30 10.61
N LYS A 115 -14.03 5.36 11.38
CA LYS A 115 -14.37 5.55 12.79
C LYS A 115 -13.21 6.09 13.62
N TYR A 116 -11.97 5.76 13.24
CA TYR A 116 -10.74 6.16 13.95
C TYR A 116 -10.10 7.45 13.44
N HIS A 117 -10.74 8.17 12.51
CA HIS A 117 -10.28 9.50 12.10
C HIS A 117 -10.01 10.44 13.28
N PRO A 118 -10.85 10.54 14.33
CA PRO A 118 -10.57 11.44 15.46
C PRO A 118 -9.22 11.18 16.13
N GLN A 119 -8.84 9.92 16.31
CA GLN A 119 -7.57 9.52 16.90
C GLN A 119 -6.40 9.86 15.97
N ILE A 120 -6.53 9.58 14.68
CA ILE A 120 -5.49 9.87 13.68
C ILE A 120 -5.30 11.39 13.54
N ILE A 121 -6.38 12.18 13.55
CA ILE A 121 -6.31 13.65 13.50
C ILE A 121 -5.65 14.20 14.76
N THR A 122 -5.98 13.67 15.93
CA THR A 122 -5.37 14.09 17.21
C THR A 122 -3.87 13.76 17.23
N ALA A 123 -3.45 12.66 16.60
CA ALA A 123 -2.04 12.27 16.48
C ALA A 123 -1.20 13.26 15.64
N LEU A 124 -1.82 14.17 14.85
CA LEU A 124 -1.11 15.29 14.22
C LEU A 124 -0.59 16.33 15.23
N ASP A 125 -1.12 16.34 16.46
CA ASP A 125 -0.64 17.20 17.55
C ASP A 125 0.25 16.46 18.55
N ASP A 126 0.63 15.20 18.28
CA ASP A 126 1.42 14.40 19.20
C ASP A 126 2.77 15.09 19.51
N PRO A 127 3.28 15.02 20.74
CA PRO A 127 4.59 15.59 21.08
C PRO A 127 5.74 15.04 20.21
N SER A 128 5.65 13.77 19.82
CA SER A 128 6.64 13.12 18.97
C SER A 128 6.39 13.40 17.49
N SER A 129 7.43 13.88 16.81
CA SER A 129 7.40 14.10 15.35
C SER A 129 7.18 12.81 14.56
N VAL A 130 7.64 11.66 15.06
CA VAL A 130 7.43 10.36 14.40
C VAL A 130 5.94 10.01 14.34
N VAL A 131 5.21 10.29 15.42
CA VAL A 131 3.76 10.05 15.47
C VAL A 131 3.03 11.03 14.56
N ARG A 132 3.40 12.32 14.56
CA ARG A 132 2.84 13.32 13.63
C ARG A 132 3.07 12.94 12.17
N TRP A 133 4.27 12.45 11.85
CA TRP A 133 4.63 11.98 10.51
C TRP A 133 3.75 10.81 10.06
N ASP A 134 3.62 9.78 10.91
CA ASP A 134 2.76 8.63 10.62
C ASP A 134 1.29 9.04 10.46
N ALA A 135 0.79 9.96 11.30
CA ALA A 135 -0.55 10.49 11.18
C ALA A 135 -0.78 11.20 9.83
N ALA A 136 0.15 12.05 9.40
CA ALA A 136 0.08 12.72 8.11
C ALA A 136 0.13 11.71 6.94
N LYS A 137 1.00 10.70 7.01
CA LYS A 137 1.06 9.61 6.02
C LYS A 137 -0.25 8.81 5.95
N VAL A 138 -0.85 8.48 7.10
CA VAL A 138 -2.14 7.78 7.15
C VAL A 138 -3.23 8.64 6.54
N LEU A 139 -3.29 9.94 6.84
CA LEU A 139 -4.30 10.86 6.31
C LEU A 139 -4.15 11.16 4.82
N ASN A 140 -2.96 10.97 4.24
CA ASN A 140 -2.80 10.93 2.79
C ASN A 140 -3.54 9.73 2.17
N ASN A 141 -3.57 8.58 2.85
CA ASN A 141 -4.28 7.39 2.36
C ASN A 141 -5.76 7.37 2.79
N MET A 142 -6.10 8.08 3.87
CA MET A 142 -7.45 8.20 4.44
C MET A 142 -7.83 9.68 4.59
N PRO A 143 -8.10 10.38 3.47
CA PRO A 143 -8.37 11.81 3.50
C PRO A 143 -9.68 12.13 4.24
N THR A 144 -9.66 13.22 5.00
CA THR A 144 -10.82 13.76 5.70
C THR A 144 -10.68 15.27 5.88
N ASP A 145 -11.73 16.02 5.55
CA ASP A 145 -11.71 17.49 5.59
C ASP A 145 -11.40 18.05 6.99
N LYS A 146 -11.71 17.27 8.04
CA LYS A 146 -11.42 17.61 9.43
C LYS A 146 -9.91 17.72 9.74
N ALA A 147 -9.04 17.14 8.92
CA ALA A 147 -7.59 17.19 9.09
C ALA A 147 -6.93 18.40 8.42
N VAL A 148 -7.61 19.05 7.47
CA VAL A 148 -7.00 20.00 6.52
C VAL A 148 -6.25 21.12 7.22
N GLN A 149 -6.88 21.78 8.20
CA GLN A 149 -6.27 22.90 8.91
C GLN A 149 -4.97 22.51 9.63
N LYS A 150 -4.94 21.32 10.27
CA LYS A 150 -3.74 20.82 10.96
C LYS A 150 -2.64 20.45 9.98
N LEU A 151 -2.99 19.79 8.88
CA LEU A 151 -2.03 19.46 7.81
C LEU A 151 -1.43 20.72 7.20
N GLN A 152 -2.24 21.75 6.93
CA GLN A 152 -1.75 23.03 6.43
C GLN A 152 -0.76 23.69 7.40
N TRP A 153 -1.08 23.68 8.68
CA TRP A 153 -0.22 24.26 9.71
C TRP A 153 1.11 23.51 9.84
N LEU A 154 1.10 22.17 9.86
CA LEU A 154 2.31 21.36 9.91
C LEU A 154 3.19 21.55 8.66
N ALA A 155 2.60 21.64 7.47
CA ALA A 155 3.34 21.76 6.22
C ALA A 155 4.23 23.02 6.15
N ILE A 156 3.77 24.14 6.72
CA ILE A 156 4.45 25.45 6.61
C ILE A 156 5.28 25.83 7.85
N ARG A 157 5.14 25.09 8.96
CA ARG A 157 5.80 25.43 10.23
C ARG A 157 7.27 25.02 10.17
N LYS A 158 8.18 25.99 10.05
CA LYS A 158 9.63 25.75 9.92
C LYS A 158 10.26 24.98 11.09
N ALA A 159 9.70 25.09 12.30
CA ALA A 159 10.14 24.32 13.46
C ALA A 159 9.77 22.82 13.38
N GLU A 160 8.85 22.42 12.51
CA GLU A 160 8.54 21.01 12.30
C GLU A 160 9.67 20.32 11.50
N PRO A 161 10.01 19.06 11.82
CA PRO A 161 10.97 18.30 11.03
C PRO A 161 10.56 18.19 9.56
N VAL A 162 11.56 18.15 8.68
CA VAL A 162 11.39 18.08 7.22
C VAL A 162 10.41 16.97 6.81
N ASP A 163 10.54 15.77 7.40
CA ASP A 163 9.69 14.64 7.05
C ASP A 163 8.22 14.89 7.38
N VAL A 164 7.92 15.54 8.51
CA VAL A 164 6.55 15.91 8.91
C VAL A 164 5.99 16.94 7.94
N ARG A 165 6.77 17.98 7.61
CA ARG A 165 6.34 19.02 6.65
C ARG A 165 6.04 18.41 5.29
N ALA A 166 6.93 17.55 4.78
CA ALA A 166 6.75 16.89 3.49
C ALA A 166 5.56 15.91 3.49
N ALA A 167 5.37 15.13 4.56
CA ALA A 167 4.22 14.24 4.68
C ALA A 167 2.89 15.02 4.74
N ALA A 168 2.87 16.13 5.47
CA ALA A 168 1.70 17.00 5.55
C ALA A 168 1.40 17.67 4.19
N ALA A 169 2.42 18.20 3.50
CA ALA A 169 2.28 18.74 2.15
C ALA A 169 1.75 17.68 1.17
N GLY A 170 2.27 16.45 1.22
CA GLY A 170 1.79 15.33 0.41
C GLY A 170 0.32 15.01 0.65
N ALA A 171 -0.11 14.95 1.92
CA ALA A 171 -1.50 14.68 2.28
C ALA A 171 -2.48 15.75 1.78
N LEU A 172 -2.02 16.98 1.57
CA LEU A 172 -2.85 18.10 1.13
C LEU A 172 -3.35 17.95 -0.33
N ARG A 173 -2.75 17.07 -1.13
CA ARG A 173 -3.16 16.80 -2.53
C ARG A 173 -4.63 16.41 -2.71
N HIS A 174 -5.30 15.94 -1.66
CA HIS A 174 -6.69 15.47 -1.72
C HIS A 174 -7.71 16.61 -1.58
N TYR A 175 -7.29 17.82 -1.23
CA TYR A 175 -8.19 18.91 -0.86
C TYR A 175 -8.08 20.09 -1.82
N ARG A 176 -9.01 20.16 -2.77
CA ARG A 176 -9.06 21.20 -3.82
C ARG A 176 -9.70 22.49 -3.30
N THR A 177 -8.96 23.20 -2.45
CA THR A 177 -9.41 24.49 -1.91
C THR A 177 -8.33 25.56 -2.06
N ASP A 178 -8.75 26.83 -2.21
CA ASP A 178 -7.82 27.96 -2.30
C ASP A 178 -6.83 28.04 -1.13
N PRO A 179 -7.23 27.83 0.14
CA PRO A 179 -6.28 27.82 1.26
C PRO A 179 -5.21 26.73 1.09
N VAL A 180 -5.60 25.53 0.65
CA VAL A 180 -4.67 24.42 0.46
C VAL A 180 -3.70 24.71 -0.69
N TYR A 181 -4.20 25.23 -1.81
CA TYR A 181 -3.37 25.66 -2.92
C TYR A 181 -2.31 26.68 -2.47
N LYS A 182 -2.72 27.75 -1.79
CA LYS A 182 -1.81 28.77 -1.25
C LYS A 182 -0.80 28.18 -0.26
N THR A 183 -1.20 27.17 0.52
CA THR A 183 -0.31 26.47 1.44
C THR A 183 0.78 25.70 0.67
N LEU A 184 0.40 24.97 -0.37
CA LEU A 184 1.33 24.24 -1.21
C LEU A 184 2.28 25.17 -1.99
N LEU A 185 1.81 26.34 -2.43
CA LEU A 185 2.69 27.37 -3.00
C LEU A 185 3.77 27.80 -2.02
N ARG A 186 3.41 28.04 -0.75
CA ARG A 186 4.39 28.36 0.30
C ARG A 186 5.36 27.21 0.57
N CYS A 187 4.94 25.96 0.36
CA CYS A 187 5.81 24.79 0.50
C CYS A 187 6.77 24.62 -0.69
N LEU A 188 6.46 25.16 -1.88
CA LEU A 188 7.42 25.24 -2.99
C LEU A 188 8.59 26.18 -2.68
N ASP A 189 8.39 27.17 -1.80
CA ASP A 189 9.45 28.03 -1.27
C ASP A 189 10.18 27.44 -0.05
N ASP A 190 9.96 26.16 0.29
CA ASP A 190 10.66 25.54 1.39
C ASP A 190 12.16 25.39 1.10
N GLU A 191 13.00 25.61 2.12
CA GLU A 191 14.46 25.45 2.03
C GLU A 191 14.83 24.01 1.64
N ASN A 192 14.03 23.03 2.09
CA ASN A 192 14.31 21.63 1.89
C ASN A 192 13.64 21.10 0.61
N PHE A 193 14.44 20.44 -0.23
CA PHE A 193 13.96 19.89 -1.51
C PHE A 193 12.85 18.86 -1.36
N THR A 194 12.86 18.03 -0.31
CA THR A 194 11.83 17.01 -0.07
C THR A 194 10.45 17.62 0.14
N VAL A 195 10.38 18.76 0.84
CA VAL A 195 9.13 19.50 1.05
C VAL A 195 8.67 20.13 -0.27
N ARG A 196 9.59 20.73 -1.04
CA ARG A 196 9.29 21.26 -2.37
C ARG A 196 8.77 20.19 -3.33
N ALA A 197 9.37 19.01 -3.33
CA ALA A 197 8.95 17.86 -4.13
C ALA A 197 7.54 17.39 -3.76
N ALA A 198 7.26 17.20 -2.46
CA ALA A 198 5.92 16.84 -2.01
C ALA A 198 4.87 17.90 -2.39
N ALA A 199 5.22 19.18 -2.30
CA ALA A 199 4.34 20.28 -2.68
C ALA A 199 4.07 20.31 -4.19
N HIS A 200 5.12 20.16 -4.99
CA HIS A 200 5.04 20.07 -6.45
C HIS A 200 4.16 18.90 -6.89
N GLU A 201 4.40 17.69 -6.41
CA GLU A 201 3.58 16.52 -6.73
C GLU A 201 2.11 16.73 -6.34
N SER A 202 1.87 17.37 -5.20
CA SER A 202 0.52 17.66 -4.72
C SER A 202 -0.19 18.68 -5.61
N LEU A 203 0.52 19.72 -6.06
CA LEU A 203 0.00 20.72 -7.00
C LEU A 203 -0.28 20.13 -8.38
N VAL A 204 0.61 19.27 -8.89
CA VAL A 204 0.40 18.52 -10.13
C VAL A 204 -0.84 17.63 -10.00
N PHE A 205 -1.02 16.96 -8.87
CA PHE A 205 -2.19 16.11 -8.66
C PHE A 205 -3.50 16.91 -8.53
N LEU A 206 -3.46 18.08 -7.88
CA LEU A 206 -4.62 18.96 -7.72
C LEU A 206 -5.07 19.57 -9.05
N THR A 207 -4.12 20.03 -9.87
CA THR A 207 -4.37 20.81 -11.09
C THR A 207 -4.32 20.00 -12.39
N GLY A 208 -3.68 18.82 -12.37
CA GLY A 208 -3.40 18.00 -13.55
C GLY A 208 -2.31 18.55 -14.46
N ARG A 209 -1.57 19.60 -14.05
CA ARG A 209 -0.53 20.24 -14.86
C ARG A 209 0.76 20.36 -14.07
N ASP A 210 1.89 20.20 -14.77
CA ASP A 210 3.21 20.45 -14.21
C ASP A 210 3.72 21.83 -14.67
N ARG A 211 3.96 22.73 -13.71
CA ARG A 211 4.53 24.07 -13.93
C ARG A 211 5.93 24.22 -13.33
N GLY A 212 6.53 23.13 -12.86
CA GLY A 212 7.83 23.07 -12.22
C GLY A 212 7.84 23.55 -10.78
N PHE A 213 9.02 23.81 -10.23
CA PHE A 213 9.23 24.09 -8.81
C PHE A 213 9.14 25.56 -8.40
N LEU A 214 8.99 26.48 -9.36
CA LEU A 214 8.97 27.93 -9.09
C LEU A 214 7.54 28.39 -8.75
N PRO A 215 7.27 28.90 -7.53
CA PRO A 215 5.91 29.29 -7.14
C PRO A 215 5.30 30.39 -8.00
N GLU A 216 6.09 31.28 -8.61
CA GLU A 216 5.58 32.35 -9.47
C GLU A 216 4.85 31.80 -10.70
N LYS A 217 5.34 30.67 -11.25
CA LYS A 217 4.71 30.00 -12.40
C LYS A 217 3.32 29.47 -12.06
N TRP A 218 3.10 29.11 -10.80
CA TRP A 218 1.81 28.66 -10.29
C TRP A 218 0.89 29.83 -9.89
N ALA A 219 1.46 30.95 -9.43
CA ALA A 219 0.71 32.13 -9.03
C ALA A 219 0.12 32.92 -10.22
N GLN A 220 0.83 32.97 -11.34
CA GLN A 220 0.41 33.66 -12.57
C GLN A 220 -0.68 32.91 -13.36
N SER A 221 -0.99 31.68 -12.97
CA SER A 221 -2.07 30.87 -13.53
C SER A 221 -2.97 30.41 -12.39
N PRO A 222 -3.79 31.30 -11.81
CA PRO A 222 -4.83 30.88 -10.89
C PRO A 222 -5.85 30.10 -11.73
N ASP A 223 -5.58 28.81 -11.94
CA ASP A 223 -6.63 27.85 -12.27
C ASP A 223 -7.76 28.15 -11.29
N GLN A 224 -8.98 28.36 -11.77
CA GLN A 224 -10.09 28.70 -10.88
C GLN A 224 -10.44 27.47 -10.04
N ILE A 225 -9.67 27.24 -8.97
CA ILE A 225 -9.85 26.18 -7.99
C ILE A 225 -11.20 26.45 -7.32
N GLY A 226 -12.26 25.93 -7.93
CA GLY A 226 -13.65 26.10 -7.47
C GLY A 226 -14.66 26.70 -8.45
N LYS A 227 -14.34 27.02 -9.71
CA LYS A 227 -15.36 27.53 -10.68
C LYS A 227 -15.63 26.64 -11.90
N GLU A 228 -14.67 25.84 -12.35
CA GLU A 228 -15.04 24.66 -13.13
C GLU A 228 -15.52 23.62 -12.12
N THR A 229 -16.77 23.18 -12.23
CA THR A 229 -17.23 21.93 -11.61
C THR A 229 -16.42 20.79 -12.21
N LEU A 230 -15.16 20.68 -11.78
CA LEU A 230 -14.38 19.48 -11.91
C LEU A 230 -15.20 18.41 -11.17
N PRO A 231 -15.41 17.23 -11.79
CA PRO A 231 -16.25 16.20 -11.21
C PRO A 231 -15.83 16.01 -9.75
N GLU A 232 -16.83 15.85 -8.86
CA GLU A 232 -16.63 15.61 -7.42
C GLU A 232 -15.35 14.80 -7.24
N PRO A 233 -14.52 15.12 -6.22
CA PRO A 233 -13.32 14.32 -5.96
C PRO A 233 -13.77 12.88 -6.06
N VAL A 234 -13.22 12.14 -7.03
CA VAL A 234 -13.59 10.74 -7.12
C VAL A 234 -12.88 10.12 -5.93
N ILE A 235 -13.50 10.24 -4.75
CA ILE A 235 -13.28 9.35 -3.65
C ILE A 235 -13.79 8.04 -4.21
N ARG A 236 -12.93 7.38 -4.99
CA ARG A 236 -13.07 5.97 -5.27
C ARG A 236 -12.79 5.33 -3.92
N TYR A 237 -13.80 5.33 -3.05
CA TYR A 237 -14.15 4.12 -2.35
C TYR A 237 -14.52 3.10 -3.43
N LYS A 238 -13.52 2.63 -4.18
CA LYS A 238 -13.61 1.30 -4.74
C LYS A 238 -13.66 0.45 -3.47
N LYS A 239 -14.87 0.08 -3.04
CA LYS A 239 -15.09 -1.15 -2.26
C LYS A 239 -14.61 -2.28 -3.16
N ARG A 240 -13.30 -2.43 -3.29
CA ARG A 240 -12.65 -3.57 -3.89
C ARG A 240 -12.36 -4.49 -2.72
N PRO A 241 -13.00 -5.65 -2.64
CA PRO A 241 -12.49 -6.69 -1.79
C PRO A 241 -11.04 -6.98 -2.19
N TRP A 242 -10.18 -7.15 -1.19
CA TRP A 242 -8.73 -7.23 -1.37
C TRP A 242 -8.25 -8.37 -2.31
N TRP A 243 -9.09 -9.34 -2.67
CA TRP A 243 -8.78 -10.40 -3.65
C TRP A 243 -8.81 -9.94 -5.12
N ASP A 244 -9.37 -8.76 -5.41
CA ASP A 244 -9.42 -8.18 -6.76
C ASP A 244 -8.03 -7.74 -7.29
N TRP A 245 -7.00 -7.72 -6.43
CA TRP A 245 -5.60 -7.46 -6.79
C TRP A 245 -4.80 -8.73 -7.11
N MET A 246 -5.39 -9.92 -6.95
CA MET A 246 -4.72 -11.21 -7.21
C MET A 246 -5.03 -11.82 -8.58
N LYS A 247 -5.82 -11.16 -9.43
CA LYS A 247 -5.95 -11.57 -10.84
C LYS A 247 -4.75 -11.05 -11.63
N THR A 248 -3.62 -11.73 -11.51
CA THR A 248 -2.51 -11.65 -12.47
C THR A 248 -2.85 -12.49 -13.69
N THR A 249 -3.61 -11.93 -14.62
CA THR A 249 -3.59 -12.36 -16.01
C THR A 249 -3.51 -11.12 -16.88
N LYS A 250 -2.54 -11.12 -17.80
CA LYS A 250 -2.30 -10.08 -18.80
C LYS A 250 -3.59 -9.71 -19.51
N GLU A 251 -4.20 -8.59 -19.13
CA GLU A 251 -5.18 -7.90 -19.97
C GLU A 251 -4.77 -6.43 -20.02
N THR A 252 -4.10 -6.07 -21.11
CA THR A 252 -3.96 -4.68 -21.53
C THR A 252 -5.34 -4.19 -21.98
N GLU A 253 -6.09 -3.54 -21.09
CA GLU A 253 -7.25 -2.74 -21.51
C GLU A 253 -6.76 -1.37 -22.00
N GLU A 254 -6.66 -1.27 -23.33
CA GLU A 254 -6.56 -0.04 -24.11
C GLU A 254 -7.79 0.83 -23.77
N VAL A 255 -7.59 2.00 -23.15
CA VAL A 255 -8.67 2.94 -22.86
C VAL A 255 -9.10 3.58 -24.17
N ALA A 256 -10.20 3.12 -24.75
CA ALA A 256 -10.86 3.79 -25.88
C ALA A 256 -11.54 5.07 -25.38
N ALA A 257 -11.20 6.21 -25.99
CA ALA A 257 -11.99 7.42 -25.88
C ALA A 257 -13.38 7.21 -26.51
N PRO A 258 -14.45 7.85 -26.00
CA PRO A 258 -15.79 7.65 -26.52
C PRO A 258 -15.89 8.27 -27.92
N GLY A 259 -16.08 7.44 -28.96
CA GLY A 259 -16.41 7.90 -30.32
C GLY A 259 -15.63 7.34 -31.50
N THR A 260 -14.87 6.24 -31.37
CA THR A 260 -14.15 5.66 -32.54
C THR A 260 -14.59 4.24 -32.84
N GLU A 261 -15.21 4.06 -34.01
CA GLU A 261 -15.49 2.75 -34.63
C GLU A 261 -14.22 1.88 -34.70
N LYS A 262 -14.39 0.60 -34.33
CA LYS A 262 -13.33 -0.41 -34.39
C LYS A 262 -12.97 -0.69 -35.85
N LYS A 263 -11.85 -0.14 -36.34
CA LYS A 263 -11.12 -0.73 -37.47
C LYS A 263 -10.13 -1.76 -36.93
N GLU A 264 -10.29 -3.01 -37.38
CA GLU A 264 -9.35 -4.11 -37.11
C GLU A 264 -7.93 -3.68 -37.48
N LYS A 265 -7.03 -3.66 -36.48
CA LYS A 265 -5.61 -3.38 -36.69
C LYS A 265 -4.89 -4.69 -37.01
N ARG A 266 -4.26 -4.76 -38.19
CA ARG A 266 -3.29 -5.82 -38.53
C ARG A 266 -2.07 -5.70 -37.60
N PRO A 267 -1.48 -6.82 -37.15
CA PRO A 267 -0.32 -6.77 -36.27
C PRO A 267 0.95 -6.21 -36.96
N TRP A 268 1.74 -5.43 -36.23
CA TRP A 268 2.83 -4.62 -36.75
C TRP A 268 4.09 -5.40 -37.21
N TRP A 269 4.20 -6.70 -36.94
CA TRP A 269 5.30 -7.54 -37.43
C TRP A 269 5.14 -7.98 -38.90
N ASP A 270 3.96 -7.79 -39.50
CA ASP A 270 3.76 -7.99 -40.96
C ASP A 270 4.52 -6.95 -41.82
N TRP A 271 5.04 -5.88 -41.21
CA TRP A 271 5.80 -4.84 -41.91
C TRP A 271 7.32 -5.09 -41.97
N PHE A 272 7.84 -6.06 -41.20
CA PHE A 272 9.28 -6.32 -41.10
C PHE A 272 9.65 -7.75 -41.52
N GLY A 273 9.67 -7.97 -42.84
CA GLY A 273 10.67 -8.79 -43.51
C GLY A 273 10.63 -10.31 -43.32
N LYS A 274 9.86 -11.01 -44.16
CA LYS A 274 10.29 -12.33 -44.66
C LYS A 274 11.53 -12.14 -45.54
N LYS A 275 12.70 -12.53 -45.04
CA LYS A 275 13.83 -12.87 -45.91
C LYS A 275 13.45 -14.12 -46.69
N GLU A 276 13.11 -13.95 -47.96
CA GLU A 276 13.03 -15.04 -48.93
C GLU A 276 14.38 -15.76 -49.00
N SER A 277 14.49 -16.95 -48.43
CA SER A 277 15.51 -17.90 -48.84
C SER A 277 15.05 -18.53 -50.15
N LYS A 278 15.49 -17.97 -51.27
CA LYS A 278 15.43 -18.63 -52.58
C LYS A 278 16.25 -19.91 -52.53
N LYS A 279 15.59 -21.07 -52.41
CA LYS A 279 16.13 -22.34 -52.90
C LYS A 279 15.42 -22.69 -54.21
N LYS A 280 16.21 -22.63 -55.27
CA LYS A 280 15.95 -23.17 -56.62
C LYS A 280 15.29 -24.55 -56.53
N LYS A 281 14.28 -24.81 -57.37
CA LYS A 281 14.26 -25.98 -58.28
C LYS A 281 13.14 -25.91 -59.32
N SER A 282 13.57 -26.24 -60.54
CA SER A 282 12.88 -26.67 -61.76
C SER A 282 11.78 -25.81 -62.39
N THR A 283 12.23 -25.04 -63.38
CA THR A 283 11.60 -24.92 -64.69
C THR A 283 11.36 -26.30 -65.33
N THR A 284 10.12 -26.57 -65.70
CA THR A 284 9.75 -27.52 -66.78
C THR A 284 8.81 -26.81 -67.75
N LEU A 285 9.35 -26.64 -68.96
CA LEU A 285 8.75 -26.58 -70.29
C LEU A 285 7.22 -26.70 -70.45
N GLY A 286 6.68 -25.87 -71.36
CA GLY A 286 5.47 -26.17 -72.16
C GLY A 286 4.65 -24.92 -72.51
N LYS A 287 5.05 -24.15 -73.53
CA LYS A 287 4.36 -24.00 -74.83
C LYS A 287 2.87 -23.58 -74.73
N ASN A 288 2.49 -22.39 -75.24
CA ASN A 288 2.09 -22.20 -76.65
C ASN A 288 1.49 -20.80 -76.95
N THR A 289 1.95 -20.22 -78.07
CA THR A 289 1.27 -19.42 -79.13
C THR A 289 0.38 -18.23 -78.73
N ALA A 290 0.77 -16.99 -79.01
CA ALA A 290 0.73 -16.27 -80.30
C ALA A 290 -0.67 -15.74 -80.70
N LYS A 291 -0.83 -14.41 -80.72
CA LYS A 291 -1.42 -13.68 -81.86
C LYS A 291 -1.18 -12.18 -81.76
N GLN A 292 -0.45 -11.67 -82.75
CA GLN A 292 -0.38 -10.28 -83.18
C GLN A 292 -1.69 -9.88 -83.90
N THR A 293 -2.06 -8.60 -83.79
CA THR A 293 -2.52 -7.66 -84.86
C THR A 293 -3.06 -6.44 -84.10
N GLY A 294 -2.56 -5.20 -84.24
CA GLY A 294 -2.17 -4.52 -85.48
C GLY A 294 -3.42 -3.90 -86.11
N GLY A 295 -3.75 -2.66 -85.76
CA GLY A 295 -4.87 -1.91 -86.31
C GLY A 295 -4.64 -0.40 -86.15
N VAL A 296 -4.40 0.24 -87.29
CA VAL A 296 -4.11 1.65 -87.51
C VAL A 296 -5.41 2.38 -87.90
N LYS A 297 -5.48 3.67 -87.51
CA LYS A 297 -6.53 4.69 -87.67
C LYS A 297 -7.61 4.71 -86.60
#